data_AF-A0A6I7FCD1-F1
#
_entry.id   AF-A0A6I7FCD1-F1
#
_cell.length_a   1.000
_cell.length_b   1.000
_cell.length_c   1.000
_cell.angle_alpha   90.00
_cell.angle_beta   90.00
_cell.angle_gamma   90.00
#
_symmetry.space_group_name_H-M   'P 1'
#
loop_
_entity.id
_entity.type
_entity.pdbx_description
1 polymer ?
#
loop_
_entity_poly.entity_id
_entity_poly.type
_entity_poly.pdbx_seq_one_letter_code
_entity_poly.pdbx_strand_id
1 'polypeptide(L)' 'MHDLHYSPSELLELYEAPKPFKALLYGLISYKLDILEKEARKGGT' A
#
# COMPACT_ATOMS: atom_id res chain seq x y z
N MET A 1 5.90 -4.86 14.25
CA MET A 1 5.57 -3.91 13.17
C MET A 1 6.89 -3.41 12.61
N HIS A 2 7.10 -3.43 11.29
CA HIS A 2 8.16 -2.63 10.68
C HIS A 2 7.59 -1.23 10.55
N ASP A 3 8.09 -0.27 11.33
CA ASP A 3 7.69 1.12 11.19
C ASP A 3 8.13 1.62 9.81
N LEU A 4 7.16 2.13 9.05
CA LEU A 4 7.41 2.72 7.75
C LEU A 4 7.97 4.14 7.97
N HIS A 5 9.29 4.24 8.02
CA HIS A 5 9.99 5.52 8.18
C HIS A 5 10.04 6.28 6.85
N TYR A 6 8.92 6.85 6.42
CA TYR A 6 8.92 7.79 5.31
C TYR A 6 9.33 9.17 5.82
N SER A 7 10.31 9.78 5.16
CA SER A 7 10.63 11.19 5.33
C SER A 7 9.50 12.08 4.78
N PRO A 8 9.33 13.31 5.30
CA PRO A 8 8.32 14.25 4.79
C PRO A 8 8.44 14.52 3.28
N SER A 9 9.66 14.50 2.72
CA SER A 9 9.91 14.67 1.28
C SER A 9 9.35 13.51 0.45
N GLU A 10 9.50 12.27 0.90
CA GLU A 10 8.96 11.10 0.19
C GLU A 10 7.43 11.11 0.17
N LEU A 11 6.81 11.60 1.26
CA LEU A 11 5.36 11.80 1.30
C LEU A 11 4.90 12.90 0.35
N LEU A 12 5.68 13.99 0.24
CA LEU A 12 5.38 15.09 -0.69
C LEU A 12 5.49 14.64 -2.15
N GLU A 13 6.53 13.90 -2.51
CA GLU A 13 6.70 13.34 -3.85
C GLU A 13 5.51 12.43 -4.23
N LEU A 14 5.06 11.60 -3.29
CA LEU A 14 3.88 10.76 -3.49
C LEU A 14 2.60 11.58 -3.64
N TYR A 15 2.44 12.64 -2.84
CA TYR A 15 1.30 13.55 -2.91
C TYR A 15 1.24 14.26 -4.26
N GLU A 16 2.38 14.72 -4.78
CA GLU A 16 2.49 15.46 -6.03
C GLU A 16 2.47 14.57 -7.29
N ALA A 17 2.61 13.25 -7.12
CA ALA A 17 2.65 12.32 -8.24
C ALA A 17 1.44 12.42 -9.19
N PRO A 18 1.56 12.04 -10.48
CA PRO A 18 0.45 12.09 -11.43
C PRO A 18 -0.76 11.26 -10.98
N LYS A 19 -1.97 11.75 -11.27
CA LYS A 19 -3.22 11.05 -10.91
C LYS A 19 -3.28 9.60 -11.42
N PRO A 20 -2.86 9.27 -12.67
CA PRO A 20 -2.85 7.88 -13.14
C PRO A 20 -1.89 6.98 -12.34
N PHE A 21 -0.73 7.52 -11.94
CA PHE A 21 0.24 6.79 -11.12
C PHE A 21 -0.34 6.44 -9.74
N LYS A 22 -0.96 7.42 -9.07
CA LYS A 22 -1.63 7.20 -7.78
C LYS A 22 -2.75 6.17 -7.89
N ALA A 23 -3.55 6.21 -8.96
CA ALA A 23 -4.61 5.23 -9.19
C ALA A 23 -4.05 3.80 -9.33
N LEU A 24 -2.96 3.63 -10.09
CA LEU A 24 -2.26 2.35 -10.21
C LEU A 24 -1.74 1.87 -8.85
N LEU A 25 -1.07 2.75 -8.10
CA LEU A 25 -0.50 2.42 -6.78
C LEU A 25 -1.59 1.95 -5.81
N TYR A 26 -2.70 2.69 -5.70
CA TYR A 26 -3.81 2.30 -4.82
C TYR A 26 -4.48 0.99 -5.26
N GLY A 27 -4.53 0.71 -6.57
CA GLY A 27 -4.98 -0.57 -7.09
C GLY A 27 -4.08 -1.73 -6.64
N LEU A 28 -2.76 -1.57 -6.73
CA LEU A 28 -1.79 -2.58 -6.28
C LEU A 28 -1.84 -2.82 -4.77
N ILE A 29 -1.98 -1.75 -3.98
CA ILE A 29 -2.15 -1.84 -2.52
C ILE A 29 -3.42 -2.64 -2.20
N SER A 30 -4.55 -2.29 -2.82
CA SER A 30 -5.81 -3.00 -2.63
C SER A 30 -5.69 -4.49 -2.98
N TYR A 31 -5.04 -4.82 -4.10
CA TYR A 31 -4.80 -6.21 -4.49
C TYR A 31 -3.95 -6.98 -3.48
N LYS A 32 -2.88 -6.37 -2.96
CA LYS A 32 -2.02 -7.00 -1.96
C LYS A 32 -2.77 -7.23 -0.65
N LEU A 33 -3.59 -6.28 -0.21
CA LEU A 33 -4.44 -6.43 0.97
C LEU A 33 -5.42 -7.60 0.81
N ASP A 34 -6.02 -7.76 -0.37
CA ASP A 34 -6.95 -8.85 -0.68
C ASP A 34 -6.27 -10.23 -0.61
N ILE A 35 -5.00 -10.32 -1.04
CA ILE A 35 -4.18 -11.53 -0.87
C ILE A 35 -3.92 -11.79 0.62
N LEU A 36 -3.45 -10.79 1.36
CA LEU A 36 -3.13 -10.93 2.78
C LEU A 36 -4.36 -11.31 3.60
N GLU A 37 -5.54 -10.79 3.27
CA GLU A 37 -6.79 -11.19 3.91
C GLU A 37 -7.11 -12.66 3.66
N LYS A 38 -6.96 -13.15 2.43
CA LYS A 38 -7.16 -14.56 2.09
C LYS A 38 -6.16 -15.47 2.81
N GLU A 39 -4.91 -15.04 2.94
CA GLU A 39 -3.87 -15.75 3.69
C GLU A 39 -4.18 -15.78 5.19
N ALA A 40 -4.56 -14.64 5.78
CA ALA A 40 -4.93 -14.55 7.18
C ALA A 40 -6.11 -15.46 7.55
N ARG A 41 -7.12 -15.55 6.67
CA ARG A 41 -8.27 -16.46 6.86
C ARG A 41 -7.88 -17.95 6.78
N LYS A 42 -6.83 -18.30 6.04
CA LYS A 42 -6.32 -19.68 5.94
C LYS A 42 -5.44 -20.08 7.12
N GLY A 43 -4.82 -19.12 7.79
CA GLY A 43 -3.96 -19.33 8.96
C GLY A 43 -4.67 -19.26 10.32
N GLY A 44 -5.99 -19.06 10.35
CA GLY A 44 -6.78 -19.03 11.58
C GLY A 44 -7.10 -20.45 12.06
N THR A 45 -6.34 -20.95 13.04
CA THR A 45 -6.78 -21.96 14.01
C THR A 45 -7.92 -21.44 14.88
#